data_AF-A0A239JDM9-F1
#
_entry.id   AF-A0A239JDM9-F1
#
_cell.length_a   1.000
_cell.length_b   1.000
_cell.length_c   1.000
_cell.angle_alpha   90.00
_cell.angle_beta   90.00
_cell.angle_gamma   90.00
#
_symmetry.space_group_name_H-M   'P 1'
#
loop_
_entity.id
_entity.type
_entity.pdbx_description
1 polymer ?
#
loop_
_entity_poly.entity_id
_entity_poly.type
_entity_poly.pdbx_seq_one_letter_code
_entity_poly.pdbx_strand_id
1 'polypeptide(L)'
;MVTKRDKAQLDALCQITEIGWAAAGQGLRDAVAAEREISGKLAALAQSRHSNLGSLNGAEQVDSGTFQFISDWLRWSERERQRLNLELARRRAALEAEQAKARKAFGRREAARQLRDRG
;
A
#
# COMPACT_ATOMS: atom_id res chain seq x y z
N MET A 1 24.78 37.97 13.42
CA MET A 1 25.87 37.45 12.58
C MET A 1 25.87 35.94 12.75
N VAL A 2 25.51 35.17 11.71
CA VAL A 2 25.56 33.70 11.73
C VAL A 2 27.02 33.27 11.67
N THR A 3 27.45 32.47 12.65
CA THR A 3 28.85 32.03 12.73
C THR A 3 29.13 30.89 11.75
N LYS A 4 30.41 30.62 11.43
CA LYS A 4 30.79 29.45 10.63
C LYS A 4 30.28 28.13 11.24
N ARG A 5 30.18 28.06 12.58
CA ARG A 5 29.65 26.91 13.32
C ARG A 5 28.15 26.75 13.09
N ASP A 6 27.40 27.84 13.06
CA ASP A 6 25.95 27.82 12.82
C ASP A 6 25.63 27.35 11.39
N LYS A 7 26.42 27.77 10.39
CA LYS A 7 26.27 27.28 9.00
C LYS A 7 26.52 25.78 8.89
N ALA A 8 27.60 25.27 9.50
CA ALA A 8 27.89 23.84 9.50
C ALA A 8 26.78 23.00 10.19
N GLN A 9 26.18 23.54 11.26
CA GLN A 9 25.05 22.89 11.94
C GLN A 9 23.78 22.88 11.08
N LEU A 10 23.50 23.97 10.34
CA LEU A 10 22.37 24.03 9.42
C LEU A 10 22.54 23.09 8.23
N ASP A 11 23.75 22.96 7.69
CA ASP A 11 24.07 22.00 6.62
C ASP A 11 23.89 20.55 7.11
N ALA A 12 24.39 20.23 8.31
CA ALA A 12 24.19 18.91 8.91
C ALA A 12 22.70 18.60 9.15
N LEU A 13 21.91 19.59 9.61
CA LEU A 13 20.46 19.44 9.79
C LEU A 13 19.75 19.20 8.45
N CYS A 14 20.14 19.91 7.38
CA CYS A 14 19.62 19.68 6.03
C CYS A 14 19.91 18.25 5.57
N GLN A 15 21.14 17.76 5.75
CA GLN A 15 21.51 16.39 5.38
C GLN A 15 20.68 15.34 6.14
N ILE A 16 20.55 15.48 7.46
CA ILE A 16 19.78 14.52 8.28
C ILE A 16 18.31 14.51 7.86
N THR A 17 17.72 15.68 7.59
CA THR A 17 16.31 15.77 7.16
C THR A 17 16.08 15.26 5.73
N GLU A 18 17.07 15.39 4.84
CA GLU A 18 17.03 14.77 3.50
C GLU A 18 17.08 13.26 3.56
N ILE A 19 17.96 12.67 4.38
CA ILE A 19 18.02 11.23 4.63
C ILE A 19 16.68 10.75 5.22
N GLY A 20 16.15 11.46 6.22
CA GLY A 20 14.87 11.14 6.83
C GLY A 20 13.70 11.18 5.83
N TRP A 21 13.69 12.15 4.91
CA TRP A 21 12.71 12.22 3.83
C TRP A 21 12.86 11.06 2.84
N ALA A 22 14.08 10.72 2.42
CA ALA A 22 14.33 9.60 1.52
C ALA A 22 13.87 8.27 2.13
N ALA A 23 14.18 8.03 3.42
CA ALA A 23 13.73 6.84 4.14
C ALA A 23 12.20 6.77 4.25
N ALA A 24 11.54 7.87 4.60
CA ALA A 24 10.08 7.93 4.66
C ALA A 24 9.44 7.73 3.27
N GLY A 25 10.08 8.24 2.21
CA GLY A 25 9.66 8.02 0.83
C GLY A 25 9.77 6.54 0.40
N GLN A 26 10.80 5.82 0.86
CA GLN A 26 10.92 4.39 0.64
C GLN A 26 9.79 3.62 1.34
N GLY A 27 9.57 3.88 2.63
CA GLY A 27 8.49 3.24 3.40
C GLY A 27 7.11 3.46 2.79
N LEU A 28 6.85 4.67 2.28
CA LEU A 28 5.61 4.97 1.55
C LEU A 28 5.48 4.14 0.26
N ARG A 29 6.54 4.00 -0.53
CA ARG A 29 6.52 3.18 -1.77
C ARG A 29 6.25 1.72 -1.45
N ASP A 30 6.88 1.19 -0.41
CA ASP A 30 6.69 -0.21 0.01
C ASP A 30 5.25 -0.45 0.49
N ALA A 31 4.67 0.49 1.24
CA ALA A 31 3.28 0.41 1.67
C ALA A 31 2.29 0.48 0.49
N VAL A 32 2.55 1.32 -0.52
CA VAL A 32 1.75 1.36 -1.75
C VAL A 32 1.86 0.05 -2.53
N ALA A 33 3.05 -0.53 -2.66
CA ALA A 33 3.24 -1.80 -3.33
C ALA A 33 2.47 -2.93 -2.63
N ALA A 34 2.53 -2.98 -1.29
CA ALA A 34 1.81 -3.97 -0.50
C ALA A 34 0.28 -3.84 -0.61
N GLU A 35 -0.25 -2.61 -0.62
CA GLU A 35 -1.69 -2.37 -0.86
C GLU A 35 -2.12 -2.86 -2.24
N ARG A 36 -1.34 -2.52 -3.28
CA ARG A 36 -1.61 -2.92 -4.66
C ARG A 36 -1.58 -4.42 -4.85
N GLU A 37 -0.67 -5.12 -4.18
CA GLU A 37 -0.58 -6.57 -4.24
C GLU A 37 -1.89 -7.24 -3.78
N ILE A 38 -2.45 -6.80 -2.65
CA ILE A 38 -3.70 -7.35 -2.12
C ILE A 38 -4.89 -6.97 -3.01
N SER A 39 -4.93 -5.72 -3.48
CA SER A 39 -5.94 -5.27 -4.45
C SER A 39 -5.90 -6.09 -5.74
N GLY A 40 -4.70 -6.45 -6.22
CA GLY A 40 -4.50 -7.33 -7.37
C GLY A 40 -5.02 -8.75 -7.13
N LYS A 41 -4.77 -9.33 -5.95
CA LYS A 41 -5.31 -10.65 -5.56
C LYS A 41 -6.84 -10.66 -5.52
N LEU A 42 -7.46 -9.60 -4.99
CA LEU A 42 -8.92 -9.45 -4.99
C LEU A 42 -9.49 -9.36 -6.41
N ALA A 43 -8.85 -8.59 -7.30
CA ALA A 43 -9.24 -8.49 -8.70
C ALA A 43 -9.13 -9.84 -9.42
N ALA A 44 -8.03 -10.57 -9.21
CA ALA A 44 -7.85 -11.91 -9.77
C ALA A 44 -8.91 -12.90 -9.26
N LEU A 45 -9.24 -12.85 -7.97
CA LEU A 45 -10.30 -13.69 -7.39
C LEU A 45 -11.68 -13.36 -7.98
N ALA A 46 -11.99 -12.08 -8.16
CA ALA A 46 -13.22 -11.63 -8.81
C ALA A 46 -13.31 -12.09 -10.27
N GLN A 47 -12.20 -11.99 -11.02
CA GLN A 47 -12.13 -12.47 -12.40
C GLN A 47 -12.31 -13.99 -12.48
N SER A 48 -11.66 -14.75 -11.60
CA SER A 48 -11.82 -16.20 -11.51
C SER A 48 -13.27 -16.59 -11.21
N ARG A 49 -13.94 -15.86 -10.31
CA ARG A 49 -15.36 -16.07 -9.99
C ARG A 49 -16.25 -15.80 -11.19
N HIS A 50 -16.03 -14.69 -11.88
CA HIS A 50 -16.77 -14.36 -13.09
C HIS A 50 -16.61 -15.44 -14.16
N SER A 51 -15.38 -15.92 -14.39
CA SER A 51 -15.12 -17.00 -15.35
C SER A 51 -15.84 -18.30 -14.95
N ASN A 52 -15.73 -18.74 -13.70
CA ASN A 52 -16.33 -20.01 -13.26
C ASN A 52 -17.87 -19.97 -13.31
N LEU A 53 -18.48 -18.85 -12.96
CA LEU A 53 -19.94 -18.67 -13.08
C LEU A 53 -20.39 -18.53 -14.54
N GLY A 54 -19.58 -17.88 -15.39
CA GLY A 54 -19.83 -17.78 -16.83
C GLY A 54 -19.86 -19.16 -17.49
N SER A 55 -18.94 -20.06 -17.11
CA SER A 55 -18.90 -21.44 -17.61
C SER A 55 -20.15 -22.26 -17.23
N LEU A 56 -20.80 -21.94 -16.10
CA LEU A 56 -22.03 -22.61 -15.67
C LEU A 56 -23.27 -22.18 -16.45
N ASN A 57 -23.37 -20.89 -16.79
CA ASN A 57 -24.54 -20.35 -17.49
C ASN A 57 -24.71 -20.90 -18.92
N GLY A 58 -23.69 -21.53 -19.50
CA GLY A 58 -23.73 -22.13 -20.83
C GLY A 58 -23.86 -23.65 -20.86
N ALA A 59 -23.93 -24.32 -19.71
CA ALA A 59 -24.00 -25.77 -19.64
C ALA A 59 -25.46 -26.27 -19.66
N GLU A 60 -25.86 -26.99 -20.72
CA GLU A 60 -27.21 -27.58 -20.83
C GLU A 60 -27.52 -28.62 -19.74
N GLN A 61 -26.49 -29.32 -19.25
CA GLN A 61 -26.58 -30.20 -18.09
C GLN A 61 -25.28 -30.10 -17.28
N VAL A 62 -25.40 -29.74 -16.01
CA VAL A 62 -24.31 -29.75 -15.04
C VAL A 62 -24.43 -31.04 -14.23
N ASP A 63 -23.43 -31.91 -14.31
CA ASP A 63 -23.42 -33.11 -13.47
C ASP A 63 -23.29 -32.74 -11.97
N SER A 64 -23.71 -33.65 -11.09
CA SER A 64 -23.72 -33.41 -9.64
C SER A 64 -22.32 -33.17 -9.05
N GLY A 65 -21.28 -33.76 -9.63
CA GLY A 65 -19.88 -33.56 -9.21
C GLY A 65 -19.38 -32.16 -9.52
N THR A 66 -19.67 -31.68 -10.73
CA THR A 66 -19.37 -30.32 -11.19
C THR A 66 -20.13 -29.28 -10.35
N PHE A 67 -21.40 -29.51 -10.07
CA PHE A 67 -22.19 -28.65 -9.20
C PHE A 67 -21.61 -28.57 -7.77
N GLN A 68 -21.25 -29.72 -7.19
CA GLN A 68 -20.66 -29.78 -5.86
C GLN A 68 -19.30 -29.07 -5.81
N PHE A 69 -18.43 -29.33 -6.79
CA PHE A 69 -17.13 -28.68 -6.90
C PHE A 69 -17.26 -27.15 -6.95
N ILE A 70 -18.16 -26.63 -7.78
CA ILE A 70 -18.33 -25.17 -7.93
C ILE A 70 -18.95 -24.58 -6.67
N SER A 71 -19.86 -25.28 -6.00
CA SER A 71 -20.42 -24.85 -4.72
C SER A 71 -19.35 -24.72 -3.64
N ASP A 72 -18.46 -25.71 -3.53
CA ASP A 72 -17.34 -25.69 -2.59
C ASP A 72 -16.32 -24.61 -2.94
N TRP A 73 -16.01 -24.44 -4.23
CA TRP A 73 -15.15 -23.38 -4.72
C TRP A 73 -15.72 -21.99 -4.42
N LEU A 74 -17.03 -21.77 -4.61
CA LEU A 74 -17.69 -20.51 -4.30
C LEU A 74 -17.62 -20.18 -2.80
N ARG A 75 -17.83 -21.18 -1.95
CA ARG A 75 -17.70 -21.04 -0.49
C ARG A 75 -16.28 -20.68 -0.09
N TRP A 76 -15.28 -21.35 -0.69
CA TRP A 76 -13.88 -21.02 -0.49
C TRP A 76 -13.57 -19.58 -0.96
N SER A 77 -14.02 -19.21 -2.15
CA SER A 77 -13.76 -17.88 -2.74
C SER A 77 -14.31 -16.75 -1.87
N GLU A 78 -15.45 -16.96 -1.21
CA GLU A 78 -16.05 -15.97 -0.33
C GLU A 78 -15.25 -15.81 0.97
N ARG A 79 -14.80 -16.92 1.58
CA ARG A 79 -13.90 -16.88 2.75
C ARG A 79 -12.58 -16.19 2.41
N GLU A 80 -12.03 -16.50 1.25
CA GLU A 80 -10.78 -15.90 0.78
C GLU A 80 -10.94 -14.40 0.50
N ARG A 81 -12.05 -13.98 -0.10
CA ARG A 81 -12.40 -12.57 -0.31
C ARG A 81 -12.49 -11.82 1.02
N GLN A 82 -13.15 -12.39 2.03
CA GLN A 82 -13.23 -11.79 3.37
C GLN A 82 -11.84 -11.65 4.02
N ARG A 83 -11.02 -12.68 3.93
CA ARG A 83 -9.62 -12.67 4.42
C ARG A 83 -8.80 -11.57 3.74
N LEU A 84 -8.86 -11.49 2.41
CA LEU A 84 -8.15 -10.47 1.63
C LEU A 84 -8.67 -9.05 1.90
N ASN A 85 -9.98 -8.86 2.12
CA ASN A 85 -10.53 -7.56 2.49
C ASN A 85 -10.04 -7.08 3.87
N LEU A 86 -9.97 -7.98 4.85
CA LEU A 86 -9.40 -7.67 6.16
C LEU A 86 -7.93 -7.26 6.03
N GLU A 87 -7.16 -8.02 5.24
CA GLU A 87 -5.76 -7.71 4.98
C GLU A 87 -5.63 -6.36 4.24
N LEU A 88 -6.47 -6.08 3.25
CA LEU A 88 -6.49 -4.81 2.54
C LEU A 88 -6.75 -3.64 3.50
N ALA A 89 -7.71 -3.78 4.42
CA ALA A 89 -7.98 -2.75 5.42
C ALA A 89 -6.75 -2.49 6.30
N ARG A 90 -6.03 -3.55 6.73
CA ARG A 90 -4.76 -3.41 7.48
C ARG A 90 -3.69 -2.71 6.65
N ARG A 91 -3.54 -3.05 5.37
CA ARG A 91 -2.55 -2.41 4.48
C ARG A 91 -2.88 -0.94 4.22
N ARG A 92 -4.16 -0.58 4.09
CA ARG A 92 -4.59 0.82 3.97
C ARG A 92 -4.29 1.63 5.24
N ALA A 93 -4.56 1.07 6.42
CA ALA A 93 -4.20 1.71 7.68
C ALA A 93 -2.67 1.92 7.80
N ALA A 94 -1.88 0.92 7.40
CA ALA A 94 -0.41 1.05 7.36
C ALA A 94 0.05 2.12 6.35
N LEU A 95 -0.57 2.17 5.17
CA LEU A 95 -0.30 3.18 4.15
C LEU A 95 -0.59 4.60 4.66
N GLU A 96 -1.72 4.81 5.32
CA GLU A 96 -2.06 6.11 5.94
C GLU A 96 -1.02 6.53 6.98
N ALA A 97 -0.53 5.59 7.80
CA ALA A 97 0.52 5.84 8.76
C ALA A 97 1.85 6.25 8.07
N GLU A 98 2.24 5.57 6.99
CA GLU A 98 3.43 5.93 6.21
C GLU A 98 3.26 7.28 5.49
N GLN A 99 2.08 7.58 4.95
CA GLN A 99 1.77 8.90 4.39
C GLN A 99 1.89 10.01 5.44
N ALA A 100 1.48 9.77 6.68
CA ALA A 100 1.65 10.73 7.77
C ALA A 100 3.13 10.93 8.13
N LYS A 101 3.94 9.86 8.16
CA LYS A 101 5.40 9.94 8.38
C LYS A 101 6.09 10.71 7.26
N ALA A 102 5.76 10.41 6.00
CA ALA A 102 6.28 11.10 4.83
C ALA A 102 5.95 12.60 4.89
N ARG A 103 4.69 12.98 5.15
CA ARG A 103 4.31 14.40 5.30
C ARG A 103 5.12 15.13 6.37
N LYS A 104 5.34 14.50 7.54
CA LYS A 104 6.17 15.07 8.61
C LYS A 104 7.64 15.21 8.20
N ALA A 105 8.21 14.21 7.54
CA ALA A 105 9.60 14.24 7.07
C ALA A 105 9.81 15.31 6.00
N PHE A 106 8.86 15.45 5.07
CA PHE A 106 8.85 16.54 4.08
C PHE A 106 8.84 17.91 4.75
N GLY A 107 7.92 18.14 5.71
CA GLY A 107 7.84 19.41 6.43
C GLY A 107 9.13 19.76 7.17
N ARG A 108 9.79 18.77 7.80
CA ARG A 108 11.10 18.98 8.47
C ARG A 108 12.20 19.35 7.48
N ARG A 109 12.24 18.70 6.32
CA ARG A 109 13.21 19.00 5.25
C ARG A 109 13.03 20.41 4.70
N GLU A 110 11.79 20.81 4.42
CA GLU A 110 11.49 22.15 3.92
C GLU A 110 11.81 23.22 4.97
N ALA A 111 11.49 22.98 6.24
CA ALA A 111 11.87 23.89 7.34
C ALA A 111 13.39 24.04 7.46
N ALA A 112 14.15 22.94 7.41
CA ALA A 112 15.61 22.98 7.47
C ALA A 112 16.22 23.77 6.28
N ARG A 113 15.69 23.56 5.07
CA ARG A 113 16.09 24.30 3.87
C ARG A 113 15.82 25.79 4.00
N GLN A 114 14.61 26.18 4.42
CA GLN A 114 14.26 27.58 4.63
C GLN A 114 15.13 28.25 5.69
N LEU A 115 15.49 27.54 6.77
CA LEU A 115 16.40 28.07 7.80
C LEU A 115 17.80 28.30 7.25
N ARG A 116 18.32 27.36 6.44
CA ARG A 116 19.62 27.50 5.78
C ARG A 116 19.63 28.64 4.76
N ASP A 117 18.56 28.80 3.99
CA ASP A 117 18.49 29.82 2.93
C ASP A 117 18.27 31.24 3.50
N ARG A 118 17.80 31.37 4.76
CA ARG A 118 17.60 32.65 5.47
C ARG A 118 18.74 33.05 6.40
N GLY A 119 19.66 32.14 6.73
CA GLY A 119 20.77 32.34 7.69
C GLY A 119 22.13 32.60 7.03
#